data_AF-A0A973N6W1-F1
#
_entry.id   AF-A0A973N6W1-F1
#
_cell.length_a   1.000
_cell.length_b   1.000
_cell.length_c   1.000
_cell.angle_alpha   90.00
_cell.angle_beta   90.00
_cell.angle_gamma   90.00
#
_symmetry.space_group_name_H-M   'P 1'
#
loop_
_entity.id
_entity.type
_entity.pdbx_description
1 polymer ?
#
loop_
_entity_poly.entity_id
_entity_poly.type
_entity_poly.pdbx_seq_one_letter_code
_entity_poly.pdbx_strand_id
1 'polypeptide(L)' 'ATAVAAARLKRAARNVEITLPGGKLGIEWRERDDHVLMTGTATFEYEGRFDPALFAPVA' A
#
# COMPACT_ATOMS: atom_id res chain seq x y z
N ALA A 1 0.70 9.34 -2.66
CA ALA A 1 0.76 10.82 -2.79
C ALA A 1 -0.59 11.50 -2.55
N THR A 2 -1.69 11.02 -3.14
CA THR A 2 -3.01 11.70 -3.15
C THR A 2 -3.55 12.12 -1.78
N ALA A 3 -3.60 11.23 -0.78
CA ALA A 3 -4.15 11.55 0.55
C ALA A 3 -3.40 12.68 1.25
N VAL A 4 -2.06 12.65 1.22
CA VAL A 4 -1.22 13.71 1.83
C VAL A 4 -1.42 15.04 1.12
N ALA A 5 -1.47 15.04 -0.22
CA ALA A 5 -1.73 16.25 -0.99
C ALA A 5 -3.12 16.84 -0.67
N ALA A 6 -4.16 15.99 -0.61
CA ALA A 6 -5.51 16.42 -0.24
C ALA A 6 -5.57 17.00 1.18
N ALA A 7 -4.87 16.39 2.14
CA ALA A 7 -4.76 16.91 3.50
C ALA A 7 -4.05 18.27 3.55
N ARG A 8 -2.93 18.43 2.84
CA ARG A 8 -2.20 19.71 2.75
C ARG A 8 -3.04 20.83 2.12
N LEU A 9 -3.85 20.48 1.12
CA LEU A 9 -4.77 21.40 0.46
C LEU A 9 -6.09 21.62 1.25
N LYS A 10 -6.21 21.05 2.46
CA LYS A 10 -7.41 21.10 3.30
C LYS A 10 -8.67 20.58 2.58
N ARG A 11 -8.50 19.61 1.68
CA ARG A 11 -9.56 18.95 0.92
C ARG A 11 -9.97 17.60 1.52
N ALA A 12 -9.16 17.05 2.43
CA ALA A 12 -9.45 15.83 3.15
C ALA A 12 -8.78 15.84 4.53
N ALA A 13 -9.20 14.95 5.42
CA ALA A 13 -8.52 14.75 6.70
C ALA A 13 -7.17 14.04 6.51
N ARG A 14 -6.36 13.99 7.57
CA ARG A 14 -5.11 13.21 7.61
C ARG A 14 -5.34 11.71 7.73
N ASN A 15 -6.54 11.27 8.14
CA ASN A 15 -6.95 9.87 8.18
C ASN A 15 -8.14 9.68 7.21
N VAL A 16 -7.94 8.91 6.15
CA VAL A 16 -8.92 8.73 5.07
C VAL A 16 -8.90 7.32 4.51
N GLU A 17 -10.02 6.91 3.91
CA GLU A 17 -10.10 5.71 3.08
C GLU A 17 -10.07 6.11 1.60
N ILE A 18 -9.26 5.41 0.80
CA ILE A 18 -9.22 5.55 -0.66
C ILE A 18 -9.85 4.31 -1.28
N THR A 19 -10.85 4.53 -2.14
CA THR A 19 -11.42 3.49 -3.00
C THR A 19 -10.59 3.37 -4.28
N LEU A 20 -10.03 2.17 -4.50
CA LEU A 20 -9.27 1.79 -5.69
C LEU A 20 -10.00 0.65 -6.41
N PRO A 21 -9.70 0.38 -7.71
CA PRO A 21 -10.30 -0.76 -8.41
C PRO A 21 -10.11 -2.12 -7.71
N GLY A 22 -9.00 -2.28 -6.97
CA GLY A 22 -8.68 -3.50 -6.21
C GLY A 22 -9.20 -3.53 -4.76
N GLY A 23 -9.95 -2.50 -4.33
CA GLY A 23 -10.50 -2.43 -2.97
C GLY A 23 -10.19 -1.13 -2.25
N LYS A 24 -10.42 -1.15 -0.93
CA LYS A 24 -10.26 0.00 -0.04
C LYS A 24 -8.89 -0.01 0.62
N LEU A 25 -8.29 1.18 0.72
CA LEU A 25 -7.00 1.38 1.37
C LEU A 25 -7.10 2.54 2.37
N GLY A 26 -6.87 2.24 3.65
CA GLY A 26 -6.77 3.25 4.70
C GLY A 26 -5.41 3.95 4.66
N ILE A 27 -5.42 5.28 4.74
CA ILE A 27 -4.22 6.11 4.81
C ILE A 27 -4.29 7.01 6.05
N GLU A 28 -3.26 6.95 6.89
CA GLU A 28 -3.10 7.84 8.05
C GLU A 28 -1.78 8.61 7.90
N TRP A 29 -1.87 9.93 7.71
CA TRP A 29 -0.73 10.84 7.83
C TRP A 29 -0.62 11.34 9.27
N ARG A 30 0.12 10.58 10.06
CA ARG A 30 0.13 10.63 11.51
C ARG A 30 0.76 11.91 12.04
N GLU A 31 0.08 12.60 12.96
CA GLU A 31 0.50 13.94 13.40
C GLU A 31 1.76 13.94 14.28
N ARG A 32 2.00 12.88 15.07
CA ARG A 32 3.11 12.85 16.03
C ARG A 32 4.50 12.76 15.39
N ASP A 33 4.60 12.31 14.14
CA ASP A 33 5.89 12.07 13.45
C ASP A 33 5.81 12.19 11.92
N ASP A 34 4.71 12.73 11.39
CA ASP A 34 4.46 12.93 9.96
C ASP A 34 4.66 11.70 9.05
N HIS A 35 4.64 10.49 9.61
CA HIS A 35 4.67 9.26 8.81
C HIS A 35 3.32 8.96 8.15
N VAL A 36 3.39 8.38 6.95
CA VAL A 36 2.23 7.89 6.22
C VAL A 36 2.10 6.40 6.44
N LEU A 37 1.08 6.00 7.18
CA LEU A 37 0.71 4.59 7.37
C LEU A 37 -0.33 4.21 6.32
N MET A 38 -0.19 2.99 5.79
CA MET A 38 -1.08 2.43 4.76
C MET A 38 -1.59 1.09 5.25
N THR A 39 -2.91 0.96 5.39
CA THR A 39 -3.56 -0.24 5.88
C THR A 39 -4.53 -0.74 4.83
N GLY A 40 -4.29 -1.94 4.32
CA GLY A 40 -5.12 -2.58 3.33
C GLY A 40 -5.15 -4.09 3.54
N THR A 41 -6.10 -4.74 2.86
CA THR A 41 -6.19 -6.19 2.85
C THR A 41 -5.05 -6.80 2.04
N ALA A 42 -4.61 -7.98 2.44
CA ALA A 42 -3.75 -8.85 1.66
C ALA A 42 -4.34 -10.25 1.65
N THR A 43 -4.20 -10.95 0.52
CA THR A 43 -4.70 -12.31 0.35
C THR A 43 -3.52 -13.22 0.08
N PHE A 44 -3.47 -14.35 0.80
CA PHE A 44 -2.56 -15.42 0.47
C PHE A 44 -3.11 -16.18 -0.73
N GLU A 45 -2.40 -16.13 -1.86
CA GLU A 45 -2.82 -16.84 -3.08
C GLU A 45 -2.29 -18.27 -3.11
N TYR A 46 -0.98 -18.47 -2.97
CA TYR A 46 -0.35 -19.79 -2.89
C TYR A 46 1.07 -19.70 -2.31
N GLU A 47 1.62 -20.86 -1.89
CA GLU A 47 3.04 -21.03 -1.59
C GLU A 47 3.59 -22.23 -2.37
N GLY A 48 4.81 -22.10 -2.88
CA GLY A 48 5.50 -23.17 -3.58
C GLY A 48 7.01 -22.93 -3.67
N ARG A 49 7.72 -23.95 -4.14
CA ARG A 49 9.18 -23.91 -4.30
C ARG A 49 9.55 -24.25 -5.73
N PHE A 50 10.35 -23.40 -6.36
CA PHE A 50 10.93 -23.67 -7.67
C PHE A 50 12.24 -24.43 -7.53
N ASP A 51 12.52 -25.34 -8.47
CA ASP A 51 13.84 -25.94 -8.63
C ASP A 51 14.82 -24.85 -9.11
N PRO A 52 15.96 -24.62 -8.42
CA PRO A 52 16.97 -23.66 -8.86
C PRO A 52 17.43 -23.85 -10.31
N ALA A 53 17.41 -25.08 -10.83
CA ALA A 53 17.77 -25.38 -12.22
C ALA A 53 16.89 -24.64 -13.25
N LEU A 54 15.67 -24.24 -12.88
CA LEU A 54 14.79 -23.44 -13.74
C LEU A 54 15.37 -22.05 -14.08
N PHE A 55 16.31 -21.53 -13.29
CA PHE A 55 16.92 -20.22 -13.46
C PHE A 55 18.37 -20.27 -13.99
N ALA A 56 18.88 -21.45 -14.37
CA ALA A 56 20.26 -21.61 -14.85
C ALA A 56 20.62 -20.84 -16.15
N PRO A 57 19.74 -20.64 -17.15
CA PRO A 57 20.12 -20.00 -18.41
C PRO A 57 20.14 -18.46 -18.37
N VAL A 58 19.91 -17.83 -17.21
CA VAL A 58 19.85 -16.36 -17.06
C VAL A 58 21.08 -15.76 -16.37
N ALA A 59 22.11 -16.58 -16.08
CA ALA A 59 23.37 -16.16 -15.45
C ALA A 59 24.50 -15.92 -16.47
#